data_AF-A0A1W1H801-F1
#
_entry.id   AF-A0A1W1H801-F1
#
_cell.length_a   1.000
_cell.length_b   1.000
_cell.length_c   1.000
_cell.angle_alpha   90.00
_cell.angle_beta   90.00
_cell.angle_gamma   90.00
#
_symmetry.space_group_name_H-M   'P 1'
#
loop_
_entity.id
_entity.type
_entity.pdbx_description
1 polymer ?
#
loop_
_entity_poly.entity_id
_entity_poly.type
_entity_poly.pdbx_seq_one_letter_code
_entity_poly.pdbx_strand_id
1 'polypeptide(L)'
;MTPSPLSENIIRIADRLGFKSKTSTRLLIAAAIETGHSILKRPGIKATLESKYMQLVNQEPENQAYPEVVNNHINSIVSFFRRYSLFPERLGIDGVPGSGKSTLARLLAEKYNMSWRSLDHTNMEKAVDLSEKDTIYEHHRLFRTQNIDNFDAIIYIDEPVSLSMQKVLHRKRGGYLLELMNYELLKNVGKKAFEVGDGDIFNVPESFLKIKLRPAKGFKVMENLCRELEMTPEKASRFSKEQLLFISLGHRPRKGFTAYANPLTFTGDIFDGLLKGLHAASFRRS
;
A
#
# COMPACT_ATOMS: atom_id res chain seq x y z
N MET A 1 43.85 8.97 -16.41
CA MET A 1 42.52 9.09 -15.77
C MET A 1 42.53 8.29 -14.49
N THR A 2 42.42 8.95 -13.35
CA THR A 2 42.30 8.30 -12.04
C THR A 2 40.89 7.71 -11.90
N PRO A 3 40.74 6.49 -11.34
CA PRO A 3 39.43 5.89 -11.10
C PRO A 3 38.61 6.76 -10.13
N SER A 4 37.29 6.82 -10.29
CA SER A 4 36.44 7.54 -9.35
C SER A 4 36.43 6.82 -7.98
N PRO A 5 36.18 7.52 -6.86
CA PRO A 5 36.11 6.90 -5.53
C PRO A 5 35.11 5.73 -5.42
N LEU A 6 34.06 5.79 -6.23
CA LEU A 6 33.04 4.73 -6.37
C LEU A 6 33.62 3.46 -7.00
N SER A 7 34.47 3.62 -8.02
CA SER A 7 35.14 2.50 -8.67
C SER A 7 36.16 1.81 -7.77
N GLU A 8 36.89 2.55 -6.91
CA GLU A 8 37.82 1.96 -5.95
C GLU A 8 37.12 1.12 -4.88
N ASN A 9 35.96 1.58 -4.37
CA ASN A 9 35.17 0.84 -3.40
C ASN A 9 34.60 -0.46 -3.98
N ILE A 10 34.13 -0.44 -5.24
CA ILE A 10 33.64 -1.65 -5.92
C ILE A 10 34.78 -2.65 -6.15
N ILE A 11 35.97 -2.18 -6.54
CA ILE A 11 37.16 -3.04 -6.69
C ILE A 11 37.51 -3.70 -5.36
N ARG A 12 37.52 -2.96 -4.25
CA ARG A 12 37.79 -3.52 -2.90
C ARG A 12 36.78 -4.57 -2.46
N ILE A 13 35.49 -4.40 -2.79
CA ILE A 13 34.45 -5.39 -2.50
C ILE A 13 34.66 -6.64 -3.36
N ALA A 14 34.96 -6.48 -4.65
CA ALA A 14 35.24 -7.60 -5.56
C ALA A 14 36.46 -8.42 -5.12
N ASP A 15 37.54 -7.75 -4.69
CA ASP A 15 38.74 -8.42 -4.19
C ASP A 15 38.46 -9.20 -2.88
N ARG A 16 37.64 -8.64 -1.97
CA ARG A 16 37.18 -9.34 -0.76
C ARG A 16 36.32 -10.57 -1.04
N LEU A 17 35.62 -10.60 -2.18
CA LEU A 17 34.80 -11.72 -2.63
C LEU A 17 35.61 -12.76 -3.44
N GLY A 18 36.93 -12.61 -3.55
CA GLY A 18 37.81 -13.58 -4.19
C GLY A 18 37.92 -13.45 -5.72
N PHE A 19 37.45 -12.36 -6.30
CA PHE A 19 37.53 -12.12 -7.75
C PHE A 19 38.93 -11.62 -8.17
N LYS A 20 39.91 -12.53 -8.24
CA LYS A 20 41.33 -12.20 -8.46
C LYS A 20 41.71 -11.69 -9.87
N SER A 21 40.80 -11.66 -10.83
CA SER A 21 41.11 -11.25 -12.21
C SER A 21 40.59 -9.84 -12.54
N LYS A 22 41.39 -9.03 -13.24
CA LYS A 22 40.92 -7.73 -13.79
C LYS A 22 39.67 -7.87 -14.66
N THR A 23 39.43 -9.05 -15.24
CA THR A 23 38.19 -9.32 -16.00
C THR A 23 36.99 -9.45 -15.07
N SER A 24 37.10 -10.20 -13.97
CA SER A 24 35.99 -10.38 -13.01
C SER A 24 35.58 -9.06 -12.34
N THR A 25 36.54 -8.17 -12.08
CA THR A 25 36.24 -6.85 -11.52
C THR A 25 35.48 -5.96 -12.53
N ARG A 26 35.89 -5.96 -13.80
CA ARG A 26 35.17 -5.24 -14.87
C ARG A 26 33.75 -5.78 -15.08
N LEU A 27 33.59 -7.09 -14.97
CA LEU A 27 32.31 -7.79 -15.06
C LEU A 27 31.34 -7.34 -13.96
N LEU A 28 31.83 -7.31 -12.71
CA LEU A 28 31.08 -6.84 -11.55
C LEU A 28 30.66 -5.37 -11.68
N ILE A 29 31.58 -4.51 -12.15
CA ILE A 29 31.28 -3.10 -12.38
C ILE A 29 30.22 -2.95 -13.48
N ALA A 30 30.36 -3.64 -14.60
CA ALA A 30 29.39 -3.60 -15.70
C ALA A 30 28.01 -4.09 -15.23
N ALA A 31 27.95 -5.22 -14.52
CA ALA A 31 26.72 -5.75 -13.96
C ALA A 31 26.07 -4.78 -12.95
N ALA A 32 26.87 -4.16 -12.07
CA ALA A 32 26.38 -3.17 -11.11
C ALA A 32 25.81 -1.93 -11.80
N ILE A 33 26.47 -1.43 -12.85
CA ILE A 33 26.00 -0.29 -13.64
C ILE A 33 24.70 -0.64 -14.37
N GLU A 34 24.63 -1.78 -15.06
CA GLU A 34 23.44 -2.22 -15.78
C GLU A 34 22.26 -2.48 -14.83
N THR A 35 22.51 -3.09 -13.67
CA THR A 35 21.50 -3.28 -12.62
C THR A 35 20.98 -1.94 -12.12
N GLY A 36 21.89 -0.99 -11.82
CA GLY A 36 21.51 0.36 -11.41
C GLY A 36 20.69 1.08 -12.48
N HIS A 37 21.08 0.96 -13.75
CA HIS A 37 20.36 1.56 -14.87
C HIS A 37 18.97 0.94 -15.06
N SER A 38 18.83 -0.38 -14.87
CA SER A 38 17.53 -1.07 -14.91
C SER A 38 16.59 -0.59 -13.80
N ILE A 39 17.10 -0.50 -12.57
CA ILE A 39 16.33 0.00 -11.43
C ILE A 39 15.87 1.45 -11.66
N LEU A 40 16.73 2.31 -12.20
CA LEU A 40 16.41 3.71 -12.48
C LEU A 40 15.37 3.89 -13.60
N LYS A 41 15.24 2.92 -14.52
CA LYS A 41 14.23 2.93 -15.58
C LYS A 41 12.82 2.63 -15.08
N ARG A 42 12.67 2.10 -13.87
CA ARG A 42 11.36 1.76 -13.31
C ARG A 42 10.48 2.99 -13.12
N PRO A 43 9.24 2.99 -13.60
CA PRO A 43 8.34 4.14 -13.48
C PRO A 43 8.19 4.64 -12.04
N GLY A 44 8.07 3.73 -11.06
CA GLY A 44 7.91 4.10 -9.66
C GLY A 44 9.15 4.77 -9.05
N ILE A 45 10.34 4.29 -9.39
CA ILE A 45 11.62 4.86 -8.96
C ILE A 45 11.84 6.21 -9.63
N LYS A 46 11.65 6.29 -10.95
CA LYS A 46 11.75 7.53 -11.72
C LYS A 46 10.82 8.60 -11.17
N ALA A 47 9.53 8.28 -10.96
CA ALA A 47 8.56 9.20 -10.39
C ALA A 47 8.98 9.69 -8.99
N THR A 48 9.51 8.79 -8.14
CA THR A 48 10.00 9.17 -6.80
C THR A 48 11.20 10.12 -6.87
N LEU A 49 12.15 9.86 -7.78
CA LEU A 49 13.31 10.73 -7.99
C LEU A 49 12.91 12.10 -8.53
N GLU A 50 12.01 12.13 -9.51
CA GLU A 50 11.43 13.38 -10.02
C GLU A 50 10.71 14.15 -8.92
N SER A 51 9.92 13.49 -8.06
CA SER A 51 9.24 14.14 -6.93
C SER A 51 10.24 14.79 -5.97
N LYS A 52 11.33 14.10 -5.62
CA LYS A 52 12.37 14.64 -4.74
C LYS A 52 13.11 15.81 -5.39
N TYR A 53 13.41 15.70 -6.68
CA TYR A 53 14.03 16.78 -7.44
C TYR A 53 13.16 18.03 -7.44
N MET A 54 11.86 17.90 -7.75
CA MET A 54 10.93 19.03 -7.76
C MET A 54 10.76 19.66 -6.37
N GLN A 55 10.75 18.86 -5.29
CA GLN A 55 10.71 19.40 -3.91
C GLN A 55 11.97 20.22 -3.56
N LEU A 56 13.13 19.79 -4.04
CA LEU A 56 14.39 20.51 -3.81
C LEU A 56 14.47 21.81 -4.62
N VAL A 57 13.96 21.81 -5.86
CA VAL A 57 14.11 22.95 -6.78
C VAL A 57 12.97 23.97 -6.63
N ASN A 58 11.72 23.52 -6.56
CA ASN A 58 10.56 24.40 -6.76
C ASN A 58 9.79 24.74 -5.48
N GLN A 59 10.03 24.05 -4.34
CA GLN A 59 9.21 24.15 -3.12
C GLN A 59 7.69 24.02 -3.35
N GLU A 60 7.25 23.51 -4.51
CA GLU A 60 5.84 23.57 -4.88
C GLU A 60 4.99 22.66 -3.98
N PRO A 61 3.87 23.17 -3.46
CA PRO A 61 2.94 22.37 -2.70
C PRO A 61 2.33 21.28 -3.58
N GLU A 62 2.02 20.16 -2.93
CA GLU A 62 1.45 18.95 -3.54
C GLU A 62 0.23 19.30 -4.41
N ASN A 63 0.17 18.76 -5.63
CA ASN A 63 -0.87 19.08 -6.61
C ASN A 63 -2.24 18.60 -6.10
N GLN A 64 -2.99 19.49 -5.43
CA GLN A 64 -4.31 19.22 -4.88
C GLN A 64 -5.39 19.48 -5.94
N ALA A 65 -5.39 18.70 -7.02
CA ALA A 65 -6.55 18.70 -7.89
C ALA A 65 -7.68 17.95 -7.19
N TYR A 66 -8.76 18.67 -6.86
CA TYR A 66 -10.02 18.08 -6.39
C TYR A 66 -10.96 17.99 -7.59
N PRO A 67 -11.18 16.81 -8.18
CA PRO A 67 -12.18 16.66 -9.21
C PRO A 67 -13.58 16.83 -8.60
N GLU A 68 -14.49 17.52 -9.30
CA GLU A 68 -15.91 17.62 -8.95
C GLU A 68 -16.55 16.27 -8.62
N VAL A 69 -16.04 15.19 -9.23
CA VAL A 69 -16.42 13.79 -8.98
C VAL A 69 -16.39 13.43 -7.49
N VAL A 70 -15.40 13.92 -6.72
CA VAL A 70 -15.30 13.58 -5.30
C VAL A 70 -16.44 14.22 -4.51
N ASN A 71 -16.85 15.45 -4.84
CA ASN A 71 -17.99 16.10 -4.18
C ASN A 71 -19.31 15.35 -4.40
N ASN A 72 -19.51 14.75 -5.59
CA ASN A 72 -20.67 13.92 -5.86
C ASN A 72 -20.69 12.65 -4.98
N HIS A 73 -19.53 12.04 -4.77
CA HIS A 73 -19.40 10.90 -3.85
C HIS A 73 -19.67 11.31 -2.40
N ILE A 74 -19.15 12.46 -1.95
CA ILE A 74 -19.44 13.01 -0.61
C ILE A 74 -20.94 13.22 -0.42
N ASN A 75 -21.62 13.88 -1.36
CA ASN A 75 -23.05 14.14 -1.28
C ASN A 75 -23.87 12.84 -1.27
N SER A 76 -23.43 11.81 -1.98
CA SER A 76 -24.07 10.50 -1.99
C SER A 76 -23.92 9.79 -0.65
N ILE A 77 -22.73 9.82 -0.04
CA ILE A 77 -22.48 9.30 1.32
C ILE A 77 -23.34 10.05 2.34
N VAL A 78 -23.40 11.38 2.24
CA VAL A 78 -24.21 12.20 3.14
C VAL A 78 -25.69 11.88 3.03
N SER A 79 -26.20 11.77 1.81
CA SER A 79 -27.57 11.38 1.54
C SER A 79 -27.89 9.98 2.09
N PHE A 80 -26.93 9.06 1.97
CA PHE A 80 -27.03 7.71 2.54
C PHE A 80 -27.17 7.77 4.06
N PHE A 81 -26.25 8.43 4.77
CA PHE A 81 -26.30 8.53 6.24
C PHE A 81 -27.58 9.21 6.75
N ARG A 82 -28.03 10.28 6.06
CA ARG A 82 -29.30 10.95 6.38
C ARG A 82 -30.52 10.02 6.22
N ARG A 83 -30.55 9.20 5.16
CA ARG A 83 -31.65 8.25 4.91
C ARG A 83 -31.82 7.24 6.03
N TYR A 84 -30.72 6.80 6.64
CA TYR A 84 -30.73 5.86 7.77
C TYR A 84 -30.76 6.55 9.14
N SER A 85 -30.96 7.88 9.16
CA SER A 85 -30.96 8.70 10.38
C SER A 85 -29.73 8.44 11.25
N LEU A 86 -28.58 8.21 10.62
CA LEU A 86 -27.34 7.85 11.28
C LEU A 86 -26.32 8.96 11.03
N PHE A 87 -25.69 9.44 12.10
CA PHE A 87 -24.55 10.33 12.05
C PHE A 87 -23.40 9.61 12.74
N PRO A 88 -22.44 9.03 12.00
CA PRO A 88 -21.40 8.22 12.62
C PRO A 88 -20.48 9.12 13.45
N GLU A 89 -20.35 8.86 14.75
CA GLU A 89 -19.35 9.55 15.58
C GLU A 89 -17.94 9.07 15.16
N ARG A 90 -17.81 7.81 14.74
CA ARG A 90 -16.55 7.21 14.32
C ARG A 90 -16.68 6.51 12.97
N LEU A 91 -15.88 6.96 12.01
CA LEU A 91 -15.86 6.42 10.65
C LEU A 91 -14.49 5.83 10.33
N GLY A 92 -14.45 4.58 9.86
CA GLY A 92 -13.23 3.96 9.35
C GLY A 92 -13.21 3.95 7.82
N ILE A 93 -12.10 4.37 7.20
CA ILE A 93 -11.92 4.34 5.74
C ILE A 93 -10.69 3.52 5.37
N ASP A 94 -10.87 2.55 4.48
CA ASP A 94 -9.79 1.71 3.96
C ASP A 94 -9.83 1.66 2.44
N GLY A 95 -8.65 1.50 1.83
CA GLY A 95 -8.44 1.43 0.40
C GLY A 95 -6.95 1.31 0.12
N VAL A 96 -6.60 0.81 -1.07
CA VAL A 96 -5.19 0.74 -1.48
C VAL A 96 -4.57 2.14 -1.62
N PRO A 97 -3.25 2.30 -1.49
CA PRO A 97 -2.59 3.57 -1.77
C PRO A 97 -2.96 4.10 -3.16
N GLY A 98 -3.29 5.39 -3.26
CA GLY A 98 -3.73 6.02 -4.51
C GLY A 98 -5.23 5.96 -4.78
N SER A 99 -6.02 5.23 -3.97
CA SER A 99 -7.48 5.12 -4.16
C SER A 99 -8.27 6.39 -3.85
N GLY A 100 -7.62 7.43 -3.31
CA GLY A 100 -8.27 8.68 -2.89
C GLY A 100 -8.77 8.68 -1.44
N LYS A 101 -8.45 7.65 -0.63
CA LYS A 101 -8.86 7.54 0.79
C LYS A 101 -8.66 8.81 1.62
N SER A 102 -7.48 9.42 1.55
CA SER A 102 -7.14 10.59 2.37
C SER A 102 -7.89 11.84 1.90
N THR A 103 -8.13 11.98 0.59
CA THR A 103 -8.96 13.07 0.04
C THR A 103 -10.41 12.90 0.46
N LEU A 104 -10.96 11.69 0.32
CA LEU A 104 -12.31 11.36 0.76
C LEU A 104 -12.50 11.63 2.25
N ALA A 105 -11.59 11.11 3.09
CA ALA A 105 -11.65 11.26 4.54
C ALA A 105 -11.66 12.73 4.97
N ARG A 106 -10.77 13.55 4.40
CA ARG A 106 -10.69 14.97 4.74
C ARG A 106 -11.93 15.75 4.31
N LEU A 107 -12.45 15.52 3.11
CA LEU A 107 -13.66 16.21 2.63
C LEU A 107 -14.91 15.78 3.41
N LEU A 108 -15.02 14.51 3.78
CA LEU A 108 -16.08 14.06 4.70
C LEU A 108 -15.94 14.72 6.06
N ALA A 109 -14.72 14.83 6.59
CA ALA A 109 -14.46 15.42 7.89
C ALA A 109 -14.88 16.90 7.90
N GLU A 110 -14.50 17.67 6.88
CA GLU A 110 -14.94 19.05 6.70
C GLU A 110 -16.47 19.14 6.60
N LYS A 111 -17.10 18.27 5.78
CA LYS A 111 -18.55 18.27 5.59
C LYS A 111 -19.34 17.98 6.86
N TYR A 112 -18.77 17.17 7.75
CA TYR A 112 -19.40 16.74 9.00
C TYR A 112 -18.89 17.46 10.24
N ASN A 113 -17.97 18.42 10.08
CA ASN A 113 -17.27 19.06 11.20
C ASN A 113 -16.64 18.03 12.16
N MET A 114 -16.03 17.00 11.59
CA MET A 114 -15.30 15.94 12.28
C MET A 114 -13.79 16.16 12.17
N SER A 115 -13.02 15.55 13.06
CA SER A 115 -11.58 15.41 12.93
C SER A 115 -11.23 14.36 11.86
N TRP A 116 -10.11 14.57 11.16
CA TRP A 116 -9.53 13.56 10.26
C TRP A 116 -8.17 13.10 10.78
N ARG A 117 -7.98 11.78 10.89
CA ARG A 117 -6.74 11.17 11.35
C ARG A 117 -6.22 10.14 10.37
N SER A 118 -5.11 10.46 9.71
CA SER A 118 -4.34 9.51 8.91
C SER A 118 -3.45 8.66 9.80
N LEU A 119 -3.49 7.34 9.63
CA LEU A 119 -2.66 6.41 10.39
C LEU A 119 -1.44 5.92 9.60
N ASP A 120 -1.11 6.55 8.46
CA ASP A 120 -0.01 6.10 7.56
C ASP A 120 1.38 6.11 8.25
N HIS A 121 1.53 6.84 9.35
CA HIS A 121 2.74 6.87 10.19
C HIS A 121 2.60 6.13 11.54
N THR A 122 1.49 5.43 11.74
CA THR A 122 1.22 4.68 12.98
C THR A 122 1.67 3.23 12.84
N ASN A 123 2.20 2.64 13.92
CA ASN A 123 2.50 1.21 13.93
C ASN A 123 1.21 0.39 14.00
N MET A 124 0.72 -0.03 12.83
CA MET A 124 -0.51 -0.81 12.69
C MET A 124 -0.41 -2.27 13.14
N GLU A 125 0.76 -2.74 13.60
CA GLU A 125 0.90 -4.07 14.20
C GLU A 125 0.43 -4.10 15.66
N LYS A 126 0.27 -2.92 16.28
CA LYS A 126 -0.30 -2.77 17.61
C LYS A 126 -1.74 -2.29 17.51
N ALA A 127 -2.51 -2.54 18.56
CA ALA A 127 -3.81 -1.92 18.73
C ALA A 127 -3.62 -0.40 18.78
N VAL A 128 -4.33 0.31 17.90
CA VAL A 128 -4.38 1.77 17.89
C VAL A 128 -5.60 2.21 18.69
N ASP A 129 -5.47 3.31 19.43
CA ASP A 129 -6.61 3.94 20.07
C ASP A 129 -7.51 4.60 19.01
N LEU A 130 -8.74 4.09 18.90
CA LEU A 130 -9.78 4.49 17.96
C LEU A 130 -11.04 4.98 18.71
N SER A 131 -10.86 5.48 19.93
CA SER A 131 -11.96 5.90 20.82
C SER A 131 -12.38 7.37 20.64
N GLU A 132 -11.61 8.17 19.91
CA GLU A 132 -11.91 9.59 19.67
C GLU A 132 -13.23 9.73 18.92
N LYS A 133 -14.17 10.46 19.52
CA LYS A 133 -15.46 10.79 18.90
C LYS A 133 -15.28 11.80 17.78
N ASP A 134 -16.30 11.93 16.95
CA ASP A 134 -16.37 12.84 15.81
C ASP A 134 -15.10 12.76 14.96
N THR A 135 -14.60 11.54 14.70
CA THR A 135 -13.32 11.32 14.02
C THR A 135 -13.42 10.32 12.88
N ILE A 136 -12.82 10.69 11.75
CA ILE A 136 -12.64 9.83 10.58
C ILE A 136 -11.20 9.32 10.56
N TYR A 137 -11.05 8.00 10.70
CA TYR A 137 -9.77 7.32 10.65
C TYR A 137 -9.55 6.70 9.27
N GLU A 138 -8.35 6.86 8.72
CA GLU A 138 -8.02 6.23 7.45
C GLU A 138 -6.65 5.54 7.47
N HIS A 139 -6.61 4.35 6.84
CA HIS A 139 -5.37 3.65 6.55
C HIS A 139 -5.59 2.56 5.50
N HIS A 140 -4.55 2.23 4.74
CA HIS A 140 -4.59 1.16 3.73
C HIS A 140 -4.55 -0.27 4.30
N ARG A 141 -4.52 -0.41 5.63
CA ARG A 141 -4.55 -1.66 6.40
C ARG A 141 -5.52 -1.59 7.59
N LEU A 142 -6.34 -0.54 7.70
CA LEU A 142 -7.19 -0.27 8.86
C LEU A 142 -8.05 -1.49 9.22
N PHE A 143 -8.78 -2.02 8.23
CA PHE A 143 -9.72 -3.12 8.46
C PHE A 143 -9.01 -4.46 8.65
N ARG A 144 -7.77 -4.56 8.18
CA ARG A 144 -6.96 -5.79 8.26
C ARG A 144 -6.34 -5.97 9.64
N THR A 145 -6.02 -4.87 10.33
CA THR A 145 -5.23 -4.93 11.57
C THR A 145 -5.97 -4.45 12.82
N GLN A 146 -6.90 -3.50 12.71
CA GLN A 146 -7.53 -2.88 13.88
C GLN A 146 -8.94 -3.41 14.14
N ASN A 147 -9.42 -3.40 15.38
CA ASN A 147 -10.80 -3.79 15.66
C ASN A 147 -11.78 -2.78 15.05
N ILE A 148 -12.52 -3.20 14.01
CA ILE A 148 -13.45 -2.32 13.30
C ILE A 148 -14.78 -2.14 14.06
N ASP A 149 -15.00 -2.90 15.13
CA ASP A 149 -16.12 -2.67 16.06
C ASP A 149 -15.98 -1.36 16.85
N ASN A 150 -14.89 -0.60 16.66
CA ASN A 150 -14.77 0.75 17.18
C ASN A 150 -15.46 1.82 16.31
N PHE A 151 -15.93 1.46 15.12
CA PHE A 151 -16.57 2.40 14.18
C PHE A 151 -18.08 2.20 14.12
N ASP A 152 -18.83 3.27 13.89
CA ASP A 152 -20.27 3.22 13.65
C ASP A 152 -20.59 2.89 12.19
N ALA A 153 -19.67 3.24 11.29
CA ALA A 153 -19.69 2.88 9.89
C ALA A 153 -18.26 2.68 9.37
N ILE A 154 -18.14 1.89 8.30
CA ILE A 154 -16.88 1.68 7.59
C ILE A 154 -17.09 1.90 6.09
N ILE A 155 -16.10 2.50 5.43
CA ILE A 155 -16.06 2.74 4.00
C ILE A 155 -14.86 2.02 3.40
N TYR A 156 -15.10 1.18 2.40
CA TYR A 156 -14.06 0.54 1.60
C TYR A 156 -14.06 1.10 0.17
N ILE A 157 -12.87 1.49 -0.32
CA ILE A 157 -12.67 1.94 -1.69
C ILE A 157 -12.19 0.76 -2.56
N ASP A 158 -13.12 0.11 -3.26
CA ASP A 158 -12.86 -1.05 -4.12
C ASP A 158 -12.36 -0.67 -5.53
N GLU A 159 -11.55 0.38 -5.63
CA GLU A 159 -11.03 0.88 -6.91
C GLU A 159 -10.11 -0.16 -7.59
N PRO A 160 -10.19 -0.36 -8.92
CA PRO A 160 -9.22 -1.17 -9.65
C PRO A 160 -7.78 -0.77 -9.34
N VAL A 161 -6.92 -1.75 -9.06
CA VAL A 161 -5.51 -1.51 -8.69
C VAL A 161 -4.79 -0.69 -9.75
N SER A 162 -5.03 -0.98 -11.03
CA SER A 162 -4.43 -0.26 -12.16
C SER A 162 -4.70 1.24 -12.10
N LEU A 163 -5.92 1.67 -11.77
CA LEU A 163 -6.29 3.08 -11.65
C LEU A 163 -5.60 3.73 -10.44
N SER A 164 -5.60 3.05 -9.28
CA SER A 164 -4.90 3.56 -8.10
C SER A 164 -3.39 3.68 -8.33
N MET A 165 -2.77 2.73 -9.03
CA MET A 165 -1.36 2.77 -9.40
C MET A 165 -1.06 3.95 -10.34
N GLN A 166 -1.90 4.20 -11.34
CA GLN A 166 -1.76 5.36 -12.24
C GLN A 166 -1.81 6.67 -11.46
N LYS A 167 -2.72 6.81 -10.49
CA LYS A 167 -2.81 7.99 -9.61
C LYS A 167 -1.54 8.16 -8.77
N VAL A 168 -0.97 7.07 -8.23
CA VAL A 168 0.30 7.13 -7.48
C VAL A 168 1.46 7.57 -8.36
N LEU A 169 1.54 7.07 -9.61
CA LEU A 169 2.56 7.52 -10.57
C LEU A 169 2.40 8.99 -10.91
N HIS A 170 1.17 9.43 -11.19
CA HIS A 170 0.88 10.81 -11.60
C HIS A 170 1.23 11.83 -10.51
N ARG A 171 0.89 11.55 -9.25
CA ARG A 171 1.27 12.42 -8.12
C ARG A 171 2.76 12.38 -7.78
N LYS A 172 3.51 11.44 -8.37
CA LYS A 172 4.95 11.18 -8.19
C LYS A 172 5.42 10.78 -6.78
N ARG A 173 4.61 11.02 -5.75
CA ARG A 173 4.87 10.67 -4.35
C ARG A 173 4.57 9.20 -4.06
N GLY A 174 5.56 8.53 -3.46
CA GLY A 174 5.45 7.12 -3.07
C GLY A 174 5.44 6.17 -4.26
N GLY A 175 5.93 6.61 -5.43
CA GLY A 175 6.00 5.77 -6.63
C GLY A 175 6.78 4.48 -6.41
N TYR A 176 7.81 4.50 -5.56
CA TYR A 176 8.58 3.31 -5.20
C TYR A 176 7.72 2.20 -4.57
N LEU A 177 6.60 2.53 -3.91
CA LEU A 177 5.71 1.53 -3.32
C LEU A 177 5.06 0.64 -4.38
N LEU A 178 4.87 1.15 -5.60
CA LEU A 178 4.31 0.39 -6.73
C LEU A 178 5.19 -0.79 -7.13
N GLU A 179 6.50 -0.61 -6.95
CA GLU A 179 7.48 -1.66 -7.21
C GLU A 179 7.54 -2.60 -6.00
N LEU A 180 7.57 -2.06 -4.78
CA LEU A 180 7.76 -2.87 -3.57
C LEU A 180 6.56 -3.72 -3.19
N MET A 181 5.34 -3.24 -3.41
CA MET A 181 4.12 -3.85 -2.89
C MET A 181 3.35 -4.61 -3.98
N ASN A 182 2.82 -5.76 -3.61
CA ASN A 182 1.78 -6.44 -4.36
C ASN A 182 0.43 -5.79 -4.04
N TYR A 183 0.04 -4.81 -4.87
CA TYR A 183 -1.20 -4.05 -4.70
C TYR A 183 -2.45 -4.92 -4.84
N GLU A 184 -2.43 -5.95 -5.69
CA GLU A 184 -3.53 -6.90 -5.83
C GLU A 184 -3.75 -7.69 -4.55
N LEU A 185 -2.67 -8.22 -3.97
CA LEU A 185 -2.73 -8.91 -2.69
C LEU A 185 -3.23 -7.96 -1.58
N LEU A 186 -2.69 -6.73 -1.52
CA LEU A 186 -3.14 -5.73 -0.55
C LEU A 186 -4.64 -5.44 -0.70
N LYS A 187 -5.13 -5.29 -1.94
CA LYS A 187 -6.54 -5.08 -2.25
C LYS A 187 -7.37 -6.27 -1.79
N ASN A 188 -7.01 -7.48 -2.20
CA ASN A 188 -7.75 -8.71 -1.92
C ASN A 188 -7.88 -8.97 -0.42
N VAL A 189 -6.80 -8.81 0.36
CA VAL A 189 -6.87 -8.95 1.83
C VAL A 189 -7.78 -7.87 2.45
N GLY A 190 -7.78 -6.65 1.92
CA GLY A 190 -8.64 -5.56 2.41
C GLY A 190 -10.10 -5.76 2.11
N LYS A 191 -10.39 -6.15 0.86
CA LYS A 191 -11.72 -6.51 0.41
C LYS A 191 -12.27 -7.65 1.26
N LYS A 192 -11.46 -8.69 1.49
CA LYS A 192 -11.82 -9.80 2.38
C LYS A 192 -12.13 -9.33 3.81
N ALA A 193 -11.31 -8.42 4.35
CA ALA A 193 -11.53 -7.87 5.70
C ALA A 193 -12.85 -7.08 5.81
N PHE A 194 -13.22 -6.36 4.75
CA PHE A 194 -14.51 -5.66 4.68
C PHE A 194 -15.68 -6.65 4.50
N GLU A 195 -15.56 -7.62 3.59
CA GLU A 195 -16.61 -8.57 3.26
C GLU A 195 -16.98 -9.48 4.43
N VAL A 196 -15.99 -9.97 5.19
CA VAL A 196 -16.22 -10.89 6.31
C VAL A 196 -16.88 -10.24 7.53
N GLY A 197 -16.85 -8.90 7.65
CA GLY A 197 -17.60 -8.20 8.70
C GLY A 197 -19.11 -8.31 8.48
N ASP A 198 -19.90 -8.41 9.54
CA ASP A 198 -21.37 -8.37 9.46
C ASP A 198 -21.87 -7.02 8.90
N GLY A 199 -23.14 -6.98 8.49
CA GLY A 199 -23.82 -5.78 8.02
C GLY A 199 -23.97 -5.70 6.50
N ASP A 200 -25.02 -4.99 6.08
CA ASP A 200 -25.38 -4.85 4.67
C ASP A 200 -24.38 -3.96 3.93
N ILE A 201 -24.03 -4.37 2.71
CA ILE A 201 -23.15 -3.61 1.83
C ILE A 201 -23.98 -2.64 1.02
N PHE A 202 -23.70 -1.36 1.18
CA PHE A 202 -24.27 -0.30 0.37
C PHE A 202 -23.23 0.20 -0.63
N ASN A 203 -23.53 0.04 -1.91
CA ASN A 203 -22.70 0.59 -2.98
C ASN A 203 -23.12 2.04 -3.24
N VAL A 204 -22.16 2.96 -3.20
CA VAL A 204 -22.41 4.36 -3.58
C VAL A 204 -22.48 4.43 -5.11
N PRO A 205 -23.58 4.96 -5.70
CA PRO A 205 -23.75 5.00 -7.15
C PRO A 205 -22.57 5.65 -7.87
N GLU A 206 -22.24 5.12 -9.07
CA GLU A 206 -21.20 5.68 -9.96
C GLU A 206 -19.83 5.85 -9.28
N SER A 207 -19.52 4.97 -8.34
CA SER A 207 -18.29 5.02 -7.57
C SER A 207 -17.76 3.62 -7.25
N PHE A 208 -16.54 3.57 -6.73
CA PHE A 208 -15.95 2.36 -6.16
C PHE A 208 -16.16 2.24 -4.65
N LEU A 209 -17.00 3.09 -4.05
CA LEU A 209 -17.17 3.16 -2.60
C LEU A 209 -18.25 2.18 -2.14
N LYS A 210 -17.91 1.43 -1.10
CA LYS A 210 -18.79 0.51 -0.39
C LYS A 210 -18.88 0.92 1.07
N ILE A 211 -20.07 0.92 1.63
CA ILE A 211 -20.33 1.31 3.02
C ILE A 211 -20.95 0.12 3.75
N LYS A 212 -20.53 -0.13 5.00
CA LYS A 212 -21.27 -0.94 5.96
C LYS A 212 -21.58 -0.11 7.19
N LEU A 213 -22.81 -0.22 7.67
CA LEU A 213 -23.21 0.28 8.98
C LEU A 213 -22.93 -0.80 10.03
N ARG A 214 -22.49 -0.38 11.21
CA ARG A 214 -22.24 -1.31 12.30
C ARG A 214 -23.55 -1.95 12.77
N PRO A 215 -23.65 -3.30 12.76
CA PRO A 215 -24.78 -3.99 13.39
C PRO A 215 -24.77 -3.82 14.91
N ALA A 216 -25.91 -4.00 15.57
CA ALA A 216 -26.03 -3.88 17.03
C ALA A 216 -25.04 -4.77 17.82
N LYS A 217 -24.68 -5.93 17.27
CA LYS A 217 -23.71 -6.86 17.87
C LYS A 217 -22.27 -6.68 17.36
N GLY A 218 -21.96 -5.59 16.65
CA GLY A 218 -20.68 -5.37 15.97
C GLY A 218 -20.57 -6.06 14.61
N PHE A 219 -19.46 -5.81 13.92
CA PHE A 219 -19.05 -6.44 12.67
C PHE A 219 -18.51 -7.86 12.87
N LYS A 220 -18.03 -8.24 14.06
CA LYS A 220 -17.65 -9.63 14.40
C LYS A 220 -16.68 -10.31 13.42
N VAL A 221 -15.71 -9.55 12.92
CA VAL A 221 -14.78 -10.05 11.89
C VAL A 221 -14.03 -11.30 12.36
N MET A 222 -13.60 -11.32 13.63
CA MET A 222 -12.84 -12.46 14.15
C MET A 222 -13.69 -13.72 14.23
N GLU A 223 -14.91 -13.62 14.76
CA GLU A 223 -15.85 -14.73 14.88
C GLU A 223 -16.23 -15.28 13.50
N ASN A 224 -16.46 -14.39 12.53
CA ASN A 224 -16.78 -14.78 11.16
C ASN A 224 -15.60 -15.46 10.46
N LEU A 225 -14.36 -14.99 10.67
CA LEU A 225 -13.16 -15.68 10.17
C LEU A 225 -12.98 -17.05 10.81
N CYS A 226 -13.20 -17.19 12.12
CA CYS A 226 -13.15 -18.49 12.79
C CYS A 226 -14.17 -19.47 12.20
N ARG A 227 -15.40 -18.99 11.94
CA ARG A 227 -16.47 -19.80 11.33
C ARG A 227 -16.10 -20.23 9.91
N GLU A 228 -15.64 -19.30 9.08
CA GLU A 228 -15.26 -19.58 7.68
C GLU A 228 -14.10 -20.57 7.59
N LEU A 229 -13.14 -20.50 8.52
CA LEU A 229 -11.95 -21.36 8.55
C LEU A 229 -12.15 -22.65 9.35
N GLU A 230 -13.36 -22.90 9.86
CA GLU A 230 -13.68 -24.03 10.75
C GLU A 230 -12.69 -24.15 11.93
N MET A 231 -12.28 -23.01 12.49
CA MET A 231 -11.34 -22.94 13.61
C MET A 231 -12.07 -22.71 14.93
N THR A 232 -11.66 -23.45 15.97
CA THR A 232 -12.08 -23.12 17.33
C THR A 232 -11.44 -21.80 17.77
N PRO A 233 -12.07 -21.04 18.70
CA PRO A 233 -11.49 -19.81 19.23
C PRO A 233 -10.06 -19.97 19.78
N GLU A 234 -9.75 -21.12 20.38
CA GLU A 234 -8.43 -21.44 20.95
C GLU A 234 -7.37 -21.64 19.87
N LYS A 235 -7.74 -22.17 18.70
CA LYS A 235 -6.83 -22.30 17.56
C LYS A 235 -6.64 -20.96 16.87
N ALA A 236 -7.72 -20.20 16.70
CA ALA A 236 -7.69 -18.90 16.03
C ALA A 236 -6.90 -17.84 16.81
N SER A 237 -6.91 -17.89 18.15
CA SER A 237 -6.17 -16.95 19.01
C SER A 237 -4.64 -16.98 18.82
N ARG A 238 -4.12 -18.03 18.17
CA ARG A 238 -2.69 -18.14 17.80
C ARG A 238 -2.31 -17.25 16.61
N PHE A 239 -3.29 -16.70 15.90
CA PHE A 239 -3.11 -15.89 14.71
C PHE A 239 -3.68 -14.49 14.93
N SER A 240 -3.02 -13.48 14.35
CA SER A 240 -3.65 -12.17 14.24
C SER A 240 -4.79 -12.21 13.21
N LYS A 241 -5.69 -11.23 13.29
CA LYS A 241 -6.74 -11.02 12.28
C LYS A 241 -6.18 -11.01 10.85
N GLU A 242 -5.08 -10.27 10.64
CA GLU A 242 -4.42 -10.19 9.33
C GLU A 242 -3.94 -11.57 8.85
N GLN A 243 -3.36 -12.38 9.74
CA GLN A 243 -2.93 -13.75 9.39
C GLN A 243 -4.11 -14.66 9.01
N LEU A 244 -5.23 -14.56 9.74
CA LEU A 244 -6.45 -15.31 9.42
C LEU A 244 -7.04 -14.88 8.07
N LEU A 245 -6.98 -13.59 7.73
CA LEU A 245 -7.38 -13.08 6.42
C LEU A 245 -6.50 -13.62 5.28
N PHE A 246 -5.20 -13.79 5.51
CA PHE A 246 -4.33 -14.46 4.53
C PHE A 246 -4.71 -15.94 4.37
N ILE A 247 -4.98 -16.65 5.48
CA ILE A 247 -5.37 -18.07 5.44
C ILE A 247 -6.70 -18.25 4.69
N SER A 248 -7.69 -17.38 4.92
CA SER A 248 -9.00 -17.47 4.25
C SER A 248 -8.95 -17.20 2.74
N LEU A 249 -7.87 -16.58 2.27
CA LEU A 249 -7.58 -16.42 0.84
C LEU A 249 -6.68 -17.54 0.28
N GLY A 250 -6.44 -18.61 1.05
CA GLY A 250 -5.60 -19.74 0.62
C GLY A 250 -4.10 -19.45 0.66
N HIS A 251 -3.67 -18.40 1.36
CA HIS A 251 -2.25 -18.05 1.51
C HIS A 251 -1.68 -18.54 2.85
N ARG A 252 -0.34 -18.57 2.94
CA ARG A 252 0.35 -18.77 4.23
C ARG A 252 0.07 -17.60 5.18
N PRO A 253 0.00 -17.82 6.51
CA PRO A 253 -0.21 -16.74 7.47
C PRO A 253 0.93 -15.73 7.42
N ARG A 254 0.60 -14.48 7.10
CA ARG A 254 1.55 -13.35 7.05
C ARG A 254 0.96 -12.16 7.80
N LYS A 255 1.81 -11.26 8.27
CA LYS A 255 1.40 -9.98 8.90
C LYS A 255 2.46 -8.91 8.66
N GLY A 256 2.08 -7.66 8.90
CA GLY A 256 2.99 -6.52 8.77
C GLY A 256 3.12 -6.03 7.32
N PHE A 257 3.94 -5.01 7.12
CA PHE A 257 4.16 -4.42 5.80
C PHE A 257 4.74 -5.43 4.79
N THR A 258 5.70 -6.24 5.24
CA THR A 258 6.39 -7.22 4.39
C THR A 258 5.48 -8.36 3.90
N ALA A 259 4.32 -8.58 4.52
CA ALA A 259 3.32 -9.54 4.05
C ALA A 259 2.85 -9.27 2.62
N TYR A 260 2.87 -7.98 2.24
CA TYR A 260 2.43 -7.47 0.95
C TYR A 260 3.60 -7.13 0.02
N ALA A 261 4.85 -7.39 0.41
CA ALA A 261 5.97 -7.14 -0.48
C ALA A 261 5.90 -8.08 -1.69
N ASN A 262 6.25 -7.56 -2.87
CA ASN A 262 6.45 -8.39 -4.05
C ASN A 262 7.91 -8.92 -4.02
N PRO A 263 8.13 -10.21 -3.71
CA PRO A 263 9.48 -10.75 -3.55
C PRO A 263 10.25 -10.81 -4.87
N LEU A 264 9.55 -10.75 -6.00
CA LEU A 264 10.13 -10.82 -7.34
C LEU A 264 10.51 -9.44 -7.91
N THR A 265 10.20 -8.37 -7.19
CA THR A 265 10.41 -7.01 -7.68
C THR A 265 11.84 -6.78 -8.09
N PHE A 266 12.84 -7.20 -7.31
CA PHE A 266 14.24 -6.88 -7.63
C PHE A 266 15.02 -8.05 -8.22
N THR A 267 14.51 -9.27 -8.16
CA THR A 267 15.24 -10.44 -8.65
C THR A 267 15.42 -10.38 -10.17
N GLY A 268 14.36 -10.06 -10.92
CA GLY A 268 14.43 -9.92 -12.38
C GLY A 268 15.47 -8.89 -12.83
N ASP A 269 15.46 -7.69 -12.23
CA ASP A 269 16.41 -6.62 -12.58
C ASP A 269 17.85 -6.95 -12.23
N ILE A 270 18.06 -7.63 -11.10
CA ILE A 270 19.39 -8.07 -10.69
C ILE A 270 19.89 -9.13 -11.68
N PHE A 271 19.06 -10.10 -12.05
CA PHE A 271 19.42 -11.13 -13.03
C PHE A 271 19.66 -10.54 -14.42
N ASP A 272 18.79 -9.64 -14.90
CA ASP A 272 18.93 -8.97 -16.19
C ASP A 272 20.17 -8.07 -16.24
N GLY A 273 20.42 -7.31 -15.16
CA GLY A 273 21.61 -6.48 -15.03
C GLY A 273 22.90 -7.30 -15.01
N LEU A 274 22.89 -8.44 -14.31
CA LEU A 274 23.97 -9.43 -14.35
C LEU A 274 24.18 -9.97 -15.76
N LEU A 275 23.14 -10.49 -16.43
CA LEU A 275 23.23 -11.06 -17.77
C LEU A 275 23.72 -10.04 -18.82
N LYS A 276 23.20 -8.81 -18.80
CA LYS A 276 23.66 -7.73 -19.69
C LYS A 276 25.11 -7.34 -19.41
N GLY A 277 25.50 -7.27 -18.14
CA GLY A 277 26.89 -7.04 -17.74
C GLY A 277 27.84 -8.14 -18.23
N LEU A 278 27.40 -9.41 -18.18
CA LEU A 278 28.14 -10.56 -18.72
C LEU A 278 28.32 -10.44 -20.24
N HIS A 279 27.25 -10.15 -20.98
CA HIS A 279 27.29 -9.99 -22.45
C HIS A 279 28.14 -8.79 -22.90
N ALA A 280 28.04 -7.64 -22.24
CA ALA A 280 28.82 -6.46 -22.58
C ALA A 280 30.33 -6.69 -22.36
N ALA A 281 30.69 -7.51 -21.38
CA ALA A 281 32.08 -7.88 -21.12
C ALA A 281 32.62 -8.94 -22.11
N SER A 282 31.78 -9.84 -22.63
CA SER A 282 32.19 -10.88 -23.58
C SER A 282 32.47 -10.32 -24.98
N PHE A 283 31.70 -9.32 -25.43
CA PHE A 283 31.86 -8.70 -26.77
C PHE A 283 33.12 -7.82 -26.91
N ARG A 284 33.80 -7.48 -25.82
CA ARG A 284 35.08 -6.73 -25.87
C ARG A 284 36.32 -7.61 -25.92
N ARG A 285 36.14 -8.94 -26.00
CA ARG A 285 37.23 -9.94 -26.11
C ARG A 285 37.46 -10.46 -27.52
N SER A 286 36.53 -10.21 -28.44
CA SER A 286 36.67 -10.39 -29.89
C SER A 286 37.20 -9.11 -30.54
#